data_AF-A0A7C5VXS6-F1
#
_entry.id   AF-A0A7C5VXS6-F1
#
_cell.length_a   1.000
_cell.length_b   1.000
_cell.length_c   1.000
_cell.angle_alpha   90.00
_cell.angle_beta   90.00
_cell.angle_gamma   90.00
#
_symmetry.space_group_name_H-M   'P 1'
#
loop_
_entity.id
_entity.type
_entity.pdbx_description
1 polymer ?
#
loop_
_entity_poly.entity_id
_entity_poly.type
_entity_poly.pdbx_seq_one_letter_code
_entity_poly.pdbx_strand_id
1 'polypeptide(L)'
;ATNEGFQLPDALHGFGYLLPPLVLPGGNPLARPDLFKLIAGARERGFAVSITSSGTSALTPDVLRRLREAGITTLALSLDGSTAERHDSLRGGSFVWTLTAARTAREPDFPVR
;
A
#
# COMPACT_ATOMS: atom_id res chain seq x y z
N ALA A 1 -14.89 3.27 13.35
CA ALA A 1 -15.38 2.31 12.33
C ALA A 1 -15.01 2.80 10.94
N THR A 2 -14.77 1.92 9.96
CA THR A 2 -14.32 2.24 8.58
C THR A 2 -15.06 3.41 7.91
N ASN A 3 -16.33 3.65 8.25
CA ASN A 3 -17.14 4.77 7.74
C ASN A 3 -16.77 6.16 8.28
N GLU A 4 -16.23 6.29 9.50
CA GLU A 4 -15.86 7.60 10.07
C GLU A 4 -14.66 8.23 9.32
N GLY A 5 -13.77 7.40 8.79
CA GLY A 5 -12.57 7.86 8.06
C GLY A 5 -12.84 8.57 6.73
N PHE A 6 -14.06 8.45 6.19
CA PHE A 6 -14.44 9.02 4.89
C PHE A 6 -15.28 10.30 4.99
N GLN A 7 -15.77 10.67 6.18
CA GLN A 7 -16.71 11.80 6.33
C GLN A 7 -16.09 13.16 5.96
N LEU A 8 -14.88 13.45 6.46
CA LEU A 8 -14.17 14.69 6.14
C LEU A 8 -13.79 14.75 4.64
N PRO A 9 -13.22 13.69 4.06
CA PRO A 9 -12.93 13.66 2.63
C PRO A 9 -14.14 13.79 1.71
N ASP A 10 -15.26 13.12 2.01
CA ASP A 10 -16.51 13.22 1.22
C ASP A 10 -17.03 14.68 1.20
N ALA A 11 -16.91 15.39 2.33
CA ALA A 11 -17.24 16.82 2.40
C ALA A 11 -16.34 17.67 1.50
N LEU A 12 -15.01 17.41 1.46
CA LEU A 12 -14.06 18.14 0.61
C LEU A 12 -14.28 17.90 -0.88
N HIS A 13 -14.69 16.68 -1.26
CA HIS A 13 -15.03 16.35 -2.65
C HIS A 13 -16.20 17.22 -3.16
N GLY A 14 -17.21 17.45 -2.32
CA GLY A 14 -18.35 18.31 -2.63
C GLY A 14 -17.98 19.77 -2.94
N PHE A 15 -16.78 20.22 -2.54
CA PHE A 15 -16.26 21.56 -2.82
C PHE A 15 -15.34 21.63 -4.04
N GLY A 16 -15.19 20.54 -4.82
CA GLY A 16 -14.40 20.51 -6.05
C GLY A 16 -12.89 20.43 -5.84
N TYR A 17 -12.43 20.14 -4.62
CA TYR A 17 -11.01 19.87 -4.35
C TYR A 17 -10.64 18.45 -4.78
N LEU A 18 -9.43 18.31 -5.34
CA LEU A 18 -8.85 16.98 -5.54
C LEU A 18 -8.68 16.32 -4.17
N LEU A 19 -9.12 15.07 -4.08
CA LEU A 19 -9.00 14.29 -2.87
C LEU A 19 -7.53 13.90 -2.66
N PRO A 20 -6.94 14.14 -1.48
CA PRO A 20 -5.61 13.63 -1.17
C PRO A 20 -5.65 12.09 -1.21
N PRO A 21 -4.55 11.42 -1.60
CA PRO A 21 -4.51 9.97 -1.58
C PRO A 21 -4.76 9.45 -0.17
N LEU A 22 -5.59 8.42 -0.04
CA LEU A 22 -5.69 7.66 1.19
C LEU A 22 -4.40 6.87 1.36
N VAL A 23 -3.56 7.30 2.31
CA VAL A 23 -2.35 6.58 2.69
C VAL A 23 -2.70 5.61 3.80
N LEU A 24 -2.38 4.33 3.60
CA LEU A 24 -2.43 3.31 4.64
C LEU A 24 -1.00 3.12 5.19
N PRO A 25 -0.65 3.79 6.30
CA PRO A 25 0.71 3.81 6.82
C PRO A 25 1.10 2.52 7.55
N GLY A 26 2.39 2.18 7.47
CA GLY A 26 3.14 1.42 8.47
C GLY A 26 3.08 -0.11 8.40
N GLY A 27 4.16 -0.73 8.92
CA GLY A 27 4.23 -2.15 9.28
C GLY A 27 3.79 -3.14 8.21
N ASN A 28 2.82 -4.00 8.57
CA ASN A 28 2.20 -4.98 7.69
C ASN A 28 0.72 -4.63 7.41
N PRO A 29 0.42 -3.74 6.44
CA PRO A 29 -0.96 -3.42 6.06
C PRO A 29 -1.77 -4.65 5.67
N LEU A 30 -1.09 -5.68 5.16
CA LEU A 30 -1.69 -6.96 4.78
C LEU A 30 -2.21 -7.77 5.99
N ALA A 31 -1.79 -7.42 7.21
CA ALA A 31 -2.35 -8.02 8.43
C ALA A 31 -3.76 -7.50 8.73
N ARG A 32 -4.22 -6.44 8.04
CA ARG A 32 -5.52 -5.85 8.28
C ARG A 32 -6.62 -6.64 7.56
N PRO A 33 -7.58 -7.26 8.28
CA PRO A 33 -8.60 -8.12 7.66
C PRO A 33 -9.58 -7.35 6.77
N ASP A 34 -9.77 -6.04 7.01
CA ASP A 34 -10.63 -5.16 6.22
C ASP A 34 -9.88 -4.38 5.12
N LEU A 35 -8.60 -4.69 4.85
CA LEU A 35 -7.76 -3.96 3.88
C LEU A 35 -8.44 -3.79 2.51
N PHE A 36 -8.88 -4.89 1.90
CA PHE A 36 -9.47 -4.82 0.55
C PHE A 36 -10.82 -4.09 0.54
N LYS A 37 -11.58 -4.14 1.63
CA LYS A 37 -12.83 -3.37 1.78
C LYS A 37 -12.55 -1.87 1.84
N LEU A 38 -11.47 -1.47 2.53
CA LEU A 38 -11.03 -0.08 2.60
C LEU A 38 -10.58 0.44 1.25
N ILE A 39 -9.78 -0.35 0.52
CA ILE A 39 -9.32 0.02 -0.81
C ILE A 39 -10.55 0.22 -1.70
N ALA A 40 -11.47 -0.76 -1.76
CA ALA A 40 -12.70 -0.65 -2.56
C ALA A 40 -13.53 0.59 -2.20
N GLY A 41 -13.82 0.80 -0.92
CA GLY A 41 -14.60 1.96 -0.46
C GLY A 41 -13.95 3.30 -0.77
N ALA A 42 -12.61 3.38 -0.71
CA ALA A 42 -11.86 4.58 -1.11
C ALA A 42 -11.92 4.80 -2.62
N ARG A 43 -11.77 3.74 -3.43
CA ARG A 43 -11.84 3.83 -4.89
C ARG A 43 -13.23 4.22 -5.39
N GLU A 44 -14.29 3.70 -4.79
CA GLU A 44 -15.69 4.10 -5.08
C GLU A 44 -15.93 5.60 -4.88
N ARG A 45 -15.22 6.22 -3.95
CA ARG A 45 -15.31 7.66 -3.64
C ARG A 45 -14.29 8.52 -4.41
N GLY A 46 -13.55 7.93 -5.34
CA GLY A 46 -12.58 8.64 -6.18
C GLY A 46 -11.21 8.86 -5.54
N PHE A 47 -10.91 8.30 -4.37
CA PHE A 47 -9.59 8.41 -3.76
C PHE A 47 -8.55 7.60 -4.53
N ALA A 48 -7.37 8.18 -4.75
CA ALA A 48 -6.17 7.39 -4.96
C ALA A 48 -5.81 6.66 -3.66
N VAL A 49 -5.30 5.44 -3.73
CA VAL A 49 -4.98 4.63 -2.54
C VAL A 49 -3.51 4.24 -2.57
N SER A 50 -2.77 4.66 -1.55
CA SER A 50 -1.36 4.36 -1.39
C SER A 50 -1.15 3.44 -0.18
N ILE A 51 -0.40 2.36 -0.38
CA ILE A 51 -0.03 1.43 0.69
C ILE A 51 1.45 1.59 0.97
N THR A 52 1.82 1.66 2.25
CA THR A 52 3.22 1.61 2.68
C THR A 52 3.49 0.30 3.42
N SER A 53 4.56 -0.43 3.09
CA SER A 53 4.89 -1.69 3.76
C SER A 53 6.37 -1.74 4.16
N SER A 54 6.65 -2.29 5.33
CA SER A 54 8.02 -2.49 5.82
C SER A 54 8.74 -3.69 5.19
N GLY A 55 8.08 -4.41 4.27
CA GLY A 55 8.58 -5.66 3.72
C GLY A 55 8.25 -6.84 4.62
N THR A 56 7.41 -7.75 4.14
CA THR A 56 7.03 -8.98 4.86
C THR A 56 6.91 -10.14 3.88
N SER A 57 6.98 -11.37 4.39
CA SER A 57 6.71 -12.57 3.61
C SER A 57 5.30 -12.61 3.01
N ALA A 58 4.36 -11.78 3.50
CA ALA A 58 3.00 -11.68 2.98
C ALA A 58 2.92 -10.93 1.63
N LEU A 59 3.96 -10.20 1.22
CA LEU A 59 4.05 -9.56 -0.10
C LEU A 59 4.34 -10.58 -1.22
N THR A 60 3.51 -11.61 -1.32
CA THR A 60 3.60 -12.60 -2.39
C THR A 60 3.11 -12.01 -3.72
N PRO A 61 3.52 -12.57 -4.87
CA PRO A 61 3.02 -12.14 -6.18
C PRO A 61 1.48 -12.11 -6.27
N ASP A 62 0.79 -13.10 -5.72
CA ASP A 62 -0.67 -13.13 -5.65
C ASP A 62 -1.27 -11.99 -4.84
N VAL A 63 -0.68 -11.66 -3.69
CA VAL A 63 -1.15 -10.56 -2.86
C VAL A 63 -0.94 -9.23 -3.56
N LEU A 64 0.24 -9.03 -4.16
CA LEU A 64 0.50 -7.85 -4.98
C LEU A 64 -0.57 -7.75 -6.09
N ARG A 65 -0.92 -8.87 -6.75
CA ARG A 65 -1.85 -8.86 -7.89
C ARG A 65 -3.25 -8.46 -7.42
N ARG A 66 -3.67 -9.01 -6.28
CA ARG A 66 -4.93 -8.63 -5.63
C ARG A 66 -4.96 -7.16 -5.21
N LEU A 67 -3.84 -6.61 -4.72
CA LEU A 67 -3.76 -5.19 -4.41
C LEU A 67 -3.93 -4.32 -5.66
N ARG A 68 -3.28 -4.70 -6.76
CA ARG A 68 -3.44 -4.05 -8.07
C ARG A 68 -4.89 -4.10 -8.54
N GLU A 69 -5.51 -5.28 -8.52
CA GLU A 69 -6.92 -5.48 -8.91
C GLU A 69 -7.89 -4.69 -8.03
N ALA A 70 -7.57 -4.54 -6.74
CA ALA A 70 -8.33 -3.69 -5.84
C ALA A 70 -8.17 -2.19 -6.16
N GLY A 71 -7.17 -1.80 -6.97
CA GLY A 71 -7.04 -0.46 -7.51
C GLY A 71 -6.11 0.46 -6.72
N ILE A 72 -5.11 -0.06 -6.00
CA ILE A 72 -4.09 0.80 -5.40
C ILE A 72 -3.32 1.55 -6.49
N THR A 73 -2.95 2.80 -6.20
CA THR A 73 -2.15 3.64 -7.10
C THR A 73 -0.67 3.56 -6.80
N THR A 74 -0.30 3.25 -5.56
CA THR A 74 1.09 3.29 -5.08
C THR A 74 1.35 2.21 -4.04
N LEU A 75 2.50 1.56 -4.12
CA LEU A 75 3.05 0.66 -3.11
C LEU A 75 4.43 1.16 -2.72
N ALA A 76 4.50 1.88 -1.61
CA ALA A 76 5.75 2.34 -1.04
C ALA A 76 6.36 1.25 -0.17
N LEU A 77 7.60 0.86 -0.46
CA LEU A 77 8.34 -0.14 0.29
C LEU A 77 9.47 0.53 1.07
N SER A 78 9.59 0.22 2.36
CA SER A 78 10.68 0.77 3.18
C SER A 78 12.00 0.05 2.90
N LEU A 79 13.05 0.82 2.59
CA LEU A 79 14.41 0.32 2.38
C LEU A 79 15.42 1.18 3.13
N ASP A 80 15.77 0.79 4.36
CA ASP A 80 16.64 1.58 5.24
C ASP A 80 18.15 1.25 5.12
N GLY A 81 18.54 0.45 4.13
CA GLY A 81 19.94 0.04 3.96
C GLY A 81 20.20 -0.50 2.57
N SER A 82 21.42 -0.29 2.08
CA SER A 82 21.86 -0.75 0.76
C SER A 82 22.22 -2.25 0.71
N THR A 83 22.32 -2.90 1.86
CA THR A 83 22.62 -4.33 2.01
C THR A 83 21.63 -4.96 3.00
N ALA A 84 21.48 -6.29 2.92
CA ALA A 84 20.68 -7.05 3.88
C ALA A 84 21.11 -6.76 5.31
N GLU A 85 22.41 -6.86 5.61
CA GLU A 85 22.96 -6.58 6.94
C GLU A 85 22.57 -5.19 7.46
N ARG A 86 22.75 -4.12 6.67
CA ARG A 86 22.41 -2.75 7.09
C ARG A 86 20.90 -2.57 7.30
N HIS A 87 20.10 -3.04 6.35
CA HIS A 87 18.64 -2.91 6.42
C HIS A 87 18.05 -3.72 7.57
N ASP A 88 18.49 -4.98 7.70
CA ASP A 88 17.96 -5.93 8.67
C ASP A 88 18.44 -5.62 10.08
N SER A 89 19.57 -4.93 10.25
CA SER A 89 19.98 -4.38 11.56
C SER A 89 18.98 -3.38 12.13
N LEU A 90 18.17 -2.74 11.27
CA LEU A 90 17.13 -1.78 11.65
C LEU A 90 15.73 -2.39 11.67
N ARG A 91 15.44 -3.35 10.76
CA ARG A 91 14.07 -3.87 10.52
C ARG A 91 13.84 -5.36 10.80
N GLY A 92 14.88 -6.14 11.06
CA GLY A 92 14.74 -7.54 11.48
C GLY A 92 14.43 -8.55 10.36
N GLY A 93 15.13 -8.48 9.23
CA GLY A 93 15.11 -9.54 8.19
C GLY A 93 14.22 -9.28 6.97
N SER A 94 13.74 -8.05 6.77
CA SER A 94 12.81 -7.70 5.69
C SER A 94 13.47 -7.42 4.33
N PHE A 95 14.79 -7.30 4.25
CA PHE A 95 15.46 -6.81 3.04
C PHE A 95 15.12 -7.62 1.78
N VAL A 96 15.18 -8.95 1.88
CA VAL A 96 14.92 -9.84 0.74
C VAL A 96 13.46 -9.75 0.29
N TRP A 97 12.51 -9.69 1.23
CA TRP A 97 11.09 -9.54 0.90
C TRP A 97 10.81 -8.19 0.25
N THR A 98 11.40 -7.11 0.77
CA THR A 98 11.31 -5.76 0.20
C THR A 98 11.81 -5.74 -1.24
N LEU A 99 13.00 -6.28 -1.52
CA LEU A 99 13.54 -6.31 -2.88
C LEU A 99 12.74 -7.21 -3.82
N THR A 100 12.23 -8.34 -3.33
CA THR A 100 11.41 -9.24 -4.13
C THR A 100 10.11 -8.56 -4.54
N ALA A 101 9.41 -7.94 -3.59
CA ALA A 101 8.19 -7.18 -3.87
C ALA A 101 8.44 -6.01 -4.83
N ALA A 102 9.54 -5.27 -4.66
CA ALA A 102 9.91 -4.16 -5.55
C ALA A 102 10.20 -4.62 -6.99
N ARG A 103 10.78 -5.81 -7.17
CA ARG A 103 11.03 -6.40 -8.50
C ARG A 103 9.74 -6.85 -9.15
N THR A 104 8.90 -7.59 -8.43
CA THR A 104 7.59 -8.06 -8.92
C THR A 104 6.70 -6.87 -9.30
N ALA A 105 6.70 -5.80 -8.50
CA ALA A 105 5.91 -4.59 -8.78
C ALA A 105 6.40 -3.80 -10.01
N ARG A 106 7.57 -4.12 -10.59
CA ARG A 106 8.09 -3.49 -11.81
C ARG A 106 7.83 -4.30 -13.08
N GLU A 107 7.26 -5.49 -12.97
CA GLU A 107 6.93 -6.30 -14.14
C GLU A 107 5.92 -5.55 -15.02
N PRO A 108 5.94 -5.74 -16.37
CA PRO A 108 5.09 -4.98 -17.30
C PRO A 108 3.58 -5.08 -16.97
N ASP A 109 3.19 -6.18 -16.34
CA ASP A 109 1.84 -6.43 -15.87
C ASP A 109 1.57 -5.82 -14.48
N PHE A 110 2.38 -4.87 -14.01
CA PHE A 110 2.20 -4.18 -12.72
C PHE A 110 2.40 -2.67 -12.83
N PRO A 111 1.32 -1.88 -12.86
CA PRO A 111 1.37 -0.42 -12.95
C PRO A 111 1.37 0.25 -11.57
N VAL A 112 1.84 -0.42 -10.53
CA VAL A 112 1.96 0.22 -9.21
C VAL A 112 3.29 0.96 -9.18
N ARG A 113 3.24 2.29 -9.20
CA ARG A 113 4.43 3.14 -9.07
C ARG A 113 4.95 3.21 -7.64
#